data_AF-A0A0D2GJL9-F1
#
_entry.id   AF-A0A0D2GJL9-F1
#
_cell.length_a   1.000
_cell.length_b   1.000
_cell.length_c   1.000
_cell.angle_alpha   90.00
_cell.angle_beta   90.00
_cell.angle_gamma   90.00
#
_symmetry.space_group_name_H-M   'P 1'
#
loop_
_entity.id
_entity.type
_entity.pdbx_description
1 polymer ?
#
loop_
_entity_poly.entity_id
_entity_poly.type
_entity_poly.pdbx_seq_one_letter_code
_entity_poly.pdbx_strand_id
1 'polypeptide(L)'
;MSTRRGRGRPGGTNPDFLWVNRTPDSERLSATRQEREELRTITSHARQWRAALRRQQRLYSAQTEATHAQSIVGWGRQGNLSETSSAETSAAPSPAAMTQITGNSTDPFTYLESPDDAWWSHNAFRYAIDSWLPSVFRDLDVLDEAISSSESCLATIDRIVQGCLENRMHMFSLLAASTGFLKYVLRLQLDRRDSPEYCMGKALQHLRHHLAGAPQPNESLIFDLKALSTFERYVDNFEGARTHLRMVQHLVQSVGGLEILEPPMRLVCWLWDLLVAGGTGENPLMPLTWDPGMLPRQQMRDEIFPALAQSGIIPSGAGLLQYGSLVQDELSPILVDAIQWFQVQQYNRIHNFSRSPIEQWATRRAYAIVHRLLSMAPSSPGDRLQGLLSECVKQSFLIVIADTEAARRSRVQTESPRNPTNYSWSDVGRLRQALSALVESEENWQEQHEEIVLWMACLGVQATSTTMLESIAQHEQTAQAAAGPSAPPPSEEASPREWLLGLARHIFFERRNRNGALSSHPPADDDLVQLMSRYLHKCEPSGRPDIMGLEEVLSP
;
A
#
# COMPACT_ATOMS: atom_id res chain seq x y z
N MET A 1 15.94 67.05 -25.70
CA MET A 1 16.33 65.80 -26.37
C MET A 1 16.45 64.71 -25.32
N SER A 2 15.66 63.64 -25.49
CA SER A 2 15.10 62.80 -24.42
C SER A 2 15.97 61.59 -24.06
N THR A 3 16.24 61.41 -22.77
CA THR A 3 16.87 60.25 -22.16
C THR A 3 15.78 59.29 -21.67
N ARG A 4 15.76 58.04 -22.16
CA ARG A 4 14.87 56.99 -21.64
C ARG A 4 15.69 55.77 -21.20
N ARG A 5 16.00 55.72 -19.90
CA ARG A 5 16.49 54.51 -19.21
C ARG A 5 15.30 53.58 -18.95
N GLY A 6 15.37 52.36 -19.52
CA GLY A 6 14.47 51.26 -19.17
C GLY A 6 14.90 50.61 -17.85
N ARG A 7 13.97 50.50 -16.91
CA ARG A 7 14.10 49.73 -15.66
C ARG A 7 13.77 48.26 -15.96
N GLY A 8 14.70 47.36 -15.66
CA GLY A 8 14.45 45.92 -15.59
C GLY A 8 13.55 45.56 -14.42
N ARG A 9 12.67 44.56 -14.62
CA ARG A 9 11.82 43.95 -13.59
C ARG A 9 12.40 42.57 -13.27
N PRO A 10 12.54 42.18 -12.00
CA PRO A 10 13.11 40.88 -11.63
C PRO A 10 12.08 39.77 -11.89
N GLY A 11 12.54 38.66 -12.48
CA GLY A 11 11.74 37.46 -12.69
C GLY A 11 11.49 36.75 -11.35
N GLY A 12 10.23 36.70 -10.94
CA GLY A 12 9.76 35.84 -9.85
C GLY A 12 9.24 34.53 -10.43
N THR A 13 9.93 33.43 -10.14
CA THR A 13 9.48 32.07 -10.40
C THR A 13 8.45 31.69 -9.33
N ASN A 14 7.17 31.90 -9.63
CA ASN A 14 6.07 31.42 -8.81
C ASN A 14 5.36 30.30 -9.59
N PRO A 15 5.29 29.06 -9.09
CA PRO A 15 4.55 28.00 -9.78
C PRO A 15 3.05 28.27 -9.60
N ASP A 16 2.36 28.56 -10.71
CA ASP A 16 0.90 28.68 -10.70
C ASP A 16 0.29 27.35 -10.24
N PHE A 17 -0.38 27.38 -9.08
CA PHE A 17 -1.07 26.22 -8.53
C PHE A 17 -2.18 25.77 -9.48
N LEU A 18 -1.98 24.58 -10.07
CA LEU A 18 -2.77 23.97 -11.15
C LEU A 18 -4.25 23.64 -10.88
N TRP A 19 -4.81 24.15 -9.78
CA TRP A 19 -6.11 23.73 -9.24
C TRP A 19 -7.15 24.85 -9.18
N VAL A 20 -6.80 26.08 -9.58
CA VAL A 20 -7.70 27.22 -9.51
C VAL A 20 -8.67 27.21 -10.69
N ASN A 21 -9.95 26.98 -10.40
CA ASN A 21 -11.03 27.26 -11.35
C ASN A 21 -10.94 28.73 -11.77
N ARG A 22 -10.75 28.99 -13.07
CA ARG A 22 -10.73 30.32 -13.65
C ARG A 22 -12.00 31.08 -13.27
N THR A 23 -11.86 32.25 -12.67
CA THR A 23 -12.94 33.24 -12.58
C THR A 23 -13.12 33.94 -13.93
N PRO A 24 -14.29 34.50 -14.24
CA PRO A 24 -14.54 35.24 -15.50
C PRO A 24 -13.54 36.38 -15.76
N ASP A 25 -12.90 36.87 -14.69
CA ASP A 25 -11.95 37.98 -14.71
C ASP A 25 -10.48 37.55 -14.85
N SER A 26 -10.18 36.24 -14.95
CA SER A 26 -8.80 35.79 -15.18
C SER A 26 -8.38 36.15 -16.61
N GLU A 27 -7.71 37.28 -16.76
CA GLU A 27 -7.20 37.79 -18.03
C GLU A 27 -6.40 36.72 -18.79
N ARG A 28 -6.60 36.73 -20.11
CA ARG A 28 -6.10 35.77 -21.09
C ARG A 28 -4.56 35.71 -21.11
N LEU A 29 -3.96 34.97 -20.19
CA LEU A 29 -2.61 34.47 -20.37
C LEU A 29 -2.70 33.06 -20.96
N SER A 30 -2.17 32.93 -22.16
CA SER A 30 -2.09 31.70 -22.94
C SER A 30 -1.37 30.63 -22.14
N ALA A 31 -2.14 29.72 -21.53
CA ALA A 31 -1.60 28.58 -20.81
C ALA A 31 -0.58 27.84 -21.69
N THR A 32 0.61 27.58 -21.15
CA THR A 32 1.66 26.86 -21.85
C THR A 32 1.14 25.49 -22.30
N ARG A 33 1.74 24.88 -23.33
CA ARG A 33 1.32 23.55 -23.82
C ARG A 33 1.32 22.50 -22.69
N GLN A 34 2.26 22.64 -21.75
CA GLN A 34 2.38 21.80 -20.56
C GLN A 34 1.18 21.97 -19.61
N GLU A 35 0.83 23.21 -19.25
CA GLU A 35 -0.34 23.50 -18.40
C GLU A 35 -1.66 22.99 -19.01
N ARG A 36 -1.82 23.05 -20.35
CA ARG A 36 -3.00 22.48 -21.02
C ARG A 36 -3.07 20.97 -20.88
N GLU A 37 -1.94 20.29 -20.94
CA GLU A 37 -1.88 18.84 -20.83
C GLU A 37 -2.15 18.40 -19.39
N GLU A 38 -1.59 19.11 -18.42
CA GLU A 38 -1.83 18.83 -17.01
C GLU A 38 -3.28 19.12 -16.59
N LEU A 39 -3.92 20.20 -17.09
CA LEU A 39 -5.36 20.44 -16.90
C LEU A 39 -6.23 19.34 -17.52
N ARG A 40 -5.83 18.79 -18.68
CA ARG A 40 -6.50 17.62 -19.27
C ARG A 40 -6.35 16.40 -18.38
N THR A 41 -5.17 16.16 -17.83
CA THR A 41 -4.93 15.07 -16.87
C THR A 41 -5.80 15.23 -15.63
N ILE A 42 -5.89 16.42 -15.03
CA ILE A 42 -6.73 16.67 -13.84
C ILE A 42 -8.22 16.51 -14.14
N THR A 43 -8.71 17.08 -15.24
CA THR A 43 -10.12 16.97 -15.60
C THR A 43 -10.49 15.54 -16.02
N SER A 44 -9.57 14.83 -16.66
CA SER A 44 -9.69 13.40 -16.93
C SER A 44 -9.75 12.61 -15.62
N HIS A 45 -8.84 12.87 -14.68
CA HIS A 45 -8.81 12.23 -13.36
C HIS A 45 -10.12 12.45 -12.60
N ALA A 46 -10.60 13.69 -12.49
CA ALA A 46 -11.87 13.98 -11.82
C ALA A 46 -13.09 13.35 -12.51
N ARG A 47 -13.02 13.06 -13.82
CA ARG A 47 -14.07 12.30 -14.55
C ARG A 47 -13.94 10.81 -14.31
N GLN A 48 -12.72 10.27 -14.39
CA GLN A 48 -12.40 8.88 -14.12
C GLN A 48 -12.75 8.50 -12.68
N TRP A 49 -12.40 9.35 -11.71
CA TRP A 49 -12.75 9.19 -10.29
C TRP A 49 -14.25 9.08 -10.10
N ARG A 50 -15.04 10.02 -10.64
CA ARG A 50 -16.51 9.93 -10.58
C ARG A 50 -17.05 8.66 -11.24
N ALA A 51 -16.43 8.20 -12.33
CA ALA A 51 -16.83 6.96 -13.00
C ALA A 51 -16.48 5.72 -12.16
N ALA A 52 -15.28 5.67 -11.59
CA ALA A 52 -14.81 4.60 -10.71
C ALA A 52 -15.66 4.52 -9.45
N LEU A 53 -15.94 5.66 -8.81
CA LEU A 53 -16.82 5.74 -7.64
C LEU A 53 -18.22 5.20 -7.94
N ARG A 54 -18.80 5.56 -9.09
CA ARG A 54 -20.09 4.98 -9.53
C ARG A 54 -20.00 3.48 -9.76
N ARG A 55 -18.90 2.96 -10.31
CA ARG A 55 -18.70 1.52 -10.50
C ARG A 55 -18.62 0.81 -9.15
N GLN A 56 -17.85 1.36 -8.21
CA GLN A 56 -17.70 0.79 -6.87
C GLN A 56 -19.03 0.83 -6.09
N GLN A 57 -19.77 1.93 -6.17
CA GLN A 57 -21.13 2.02 -5.60
C GLN A 57 -22.05 0.96 -6.19
N ARG A 58 -22.03 0.72 -7.51
CA ARG A 58 -22.82 -0.35 -8.14
C ARG A 58 -22.41 -1.75 -7.67
N LEU A 59 -21.10 -2.04 -7.62
CA LEU A 59 -20.61 -3.34 -7.13
C LEU A 59 -21.01 -3.57 -5.68
N TYR A 60 -20.87 -2.55 -4.84
CA TYR A 60 -21.24 -2.66 -3.43
C TYR A 60 -22.76 -2.76 -3.25
N SER A 61 -23.56 -2.01 -4.01
CA SER A 61 -25.02 -2.17 -4.02
C SER A 61 -25.42 -3.57 -4.46
N ALA A 62 -24.86 -4.09 -5.56
CA ALA A 62 -25.10 -5.45 -6.03
C ALA A 62 -24.69 -6.51 -5.01
N GLN A 63 -23.58 -6.31 -4.28
CA GLN A 63 -23.16 -7.19 -3.20
C GLN A 63 -24.15 -7.15 -2.03
N THR A 64 -24.56 -5.96 -1.58
CA THR A 64 -25.57 -5.84 -0.50
C THR A 64 -26.94 -6.37 -0.91
N GLU A 65 -27.35 -6.17 -2.16
CA GLU A 65 -28.58 -6.74 -2.72
C GLU A 65 -28.49 -8.26 -2.84
N ALA A 66 -27.33 -8.82 -3.22
CA ALA A 66 -27.10 -10.26 -3.25
C ALA A 66 -27.14 -10.88 -1.85
N THR A 67 -26.53 -10.24 -0.84
CA THR A 67 -26.58 -10.69 0.56
C THR A 67 -28.00 -10.56 1.13
N HIS A 68 -28.70 -9.47 0.82
CA HIS A 68 -30.09 -9.28 1.23
C HIS A 68 -31.02 -10.29 0.54
N ALA A 69 -30.83 -10.55 -0.76
CA ALA A 69 -31.56 -11.57 -1.51
C ALA A 69 -31.28 -12.98 -0.96
N GLN A 70 -30.04 -13.30 -0.58
CA GLN A 70 -29.71 -14.55 0.11
C GLN A 70 -30.42 -14.67 1.47
N SER A 71 -30.58 -13.56 2.21
CA SER A 71 -31.38 -13.54 3.44
C SER A 71 -32.90 -13.70 3.19
N ILE A 72 -33.39 -13.30 2.01
CA ILE A 72 -34.81 -13.38 1.62
C ILE A 72 -35.22 -14.76 1.08
N VAL A 73 -34.29 -15.55 0.55
CA VAL A 73 -34.60 -16.90 -0.01
C VAL A 73 -34.88 -17.96 1.07
N GLY A 74 -34.98 -17.55 2.35
CA GLY A 74 -35.57 -18.33 3.44
C GLY A 74 -37.08 -18.10 3.62
N TRP A 75 -37.90 -18.73 2.77
CA TRP A 75 -39.30 -19.13 3.03
C TRP A 75 -40.13 -18.28 4.03
N GLY A 76 -40.63 -17.11 3.63
CA GLY A 76 -41.54 -16.30 4.46
C GLY A 76 -42.33 -15.26 3.66
N ARG A 77 -43.65 -15.22 3.87
CA ARG A 77 -44.67 -14.50 3.08
C ARG A 77 -44.51 -12.96 2.99
N GLN A 78 -44.75 -12.47 1.76
CA GLN A 78 -45.46 -11.26 1.31
C GLN A 78 -45.46 -10.00 2.21
N GLY A 79 -44.80 -8.94 1.71
CA GLY A 79 -45.06 -7.55 2.09
C GLY A 79 -44.49 -6.58 1.06
N ASN A 80 -45.37 -5.90 0.32
CA ASN A 80 -45.09 -4.84 -0.66
C ASN A 80 -44.14 -3.78 -0.08
N LEU A 81 -43.27 -3.18 -0.90
CA LEU A 81 -43.05 -1.73 -0.93
C LEU A 81 -42.21 -1.32 -2.15
N SER A 82 -42.60 -0.17 -2.70
CA SER A 82 -42.35 0.33 -4.05
C SER A 82 -40.95 0.84 -4.35
N GLU A 83 -40.57 0.66 -5.62
CA GLU A 83 -39.51 1.36 -6.33
C GLU A 83 -39.83 2.87 -6.46
N THR A 84 -38.90 3.73 -6.07
CA THR A 84 -38.76 5.07 -6.66
C THR A 84 -37.30 5.37 -6.97
N SER A 85 -36.97 5.12 -8.23
CA SER A 85 -35.93 5.78 -9.00
C SER A 85 -36.13 7.30 -8.98
N SER A 86 -35.06 8.08 -8.79
CA SER A 86 -34.95 9.43 -9.37
C SER A 86 -33.50 9.86 -9.46
N ALA A 87 -33.09 10.03 -10.71
CA ALA A 87 -31.85 10.64 -11.14
C ALA A 87 -32.04 12.17 -11.22
N GLU A 88 -31.31 12.93 -10.42
CA GLU A 88 -31.14 14.37 -10.64
C GLU A 88 -29.71 14.79 -10.27
N THR A 89 -28.91 15.12 -11.28
CA THR A 89 -27.70 15.95 -11.12
C THR A 89 -27.92 17.25 -11.85
N SER A 90 -28.52 18.20 -11.14
CA SER A 90 -28.56 19.62 -11.50
C SER A 90 -27.34 20.33 -10.91
N ALA A 91 -26.84 21.31 -11.66
CA ALA A 91 -25.64 22.11 -11.39
C ALA A 91 -25.54 22.59 -9.93
N ALA A 92 -24.38 22.34 -9.30
CA ALA A 92 -24.10 22.84 -7.96
C ALA A 92 -24.03 24.39 -7.97
N PRO A 93 -24.70 25.08 -7.03
CA PRO A 93 -24.58 26.52 -6.85
C PRO A 93 -23.18 26.87 -6.29
N SER A 94 -22.67 28.04 -6.66
CA SER A 94 -21.39 28.58 -6.18
C SER A 94 -21.33 28.56 -4.64
N PRO A 95 -20.24 28.05 -4.02
CA PRO A 95 -20.15 28.02 -2.57
C PRO A 95 -19.79 29.41 -2.02
N ALA A 96 -20.46 29.79 -0.93
CA ALA A 96 -20.22 31.01 -0.17
C ALA A 96 -18.77 31.08 0.37
N ALA A 97 -18.28 32.31 0.55
CA ALA A 97 -16.92 32.63 0.96
C ALA A 97 -16.48 31.90 2.25
N MET A 98 -15.20 31.51 2.29
CA MET A 98 -14.52 30.87 3.42
C MET A 98 -14.60 31.76 4.67
N THR A 99 -15.57 31.47 5.54
CA THR A 99 -15.70 32.12 6.84
C THR A 99 -14.75 31.45 7.83
N GLN A 100 -13.76 32.21 8.32
CA GLN A 100 -13.01 31.84 9.52
C GLN A 100 -14.00 31.69 10.68
N ILE A 101 -13.89 30.60 11.43
CA ILE A 101 -14.72 30.33 12.61
C ILE A 101 -14.37 31.39 13.66
N THR A 102 -15.15 32.45 13.71
CA THR A 102 -15.06 33.53 14.72
C THR A 102 -16.35 33.67 15.52
N GLY A 103 -17.24 32.66 15.46
CA GLY A 103 -18.49 32.63 16.20
C GLY A 103 -18.36 31.87 17.53
N ASN A 104 -18.86 32.46 18.61
CA ASN A 104 -18.97 31.94 19.99
C ASN A 104 -19.82 30.65 20.15
N SER A 105 -19.89 29.78 19.15
CA SER A 105 -20.54 28.48 19.29
C SER A 105 -19.62 27.55 20.08
N THR A 106 -20.09 27.05 21.22
CA THR A 106 -19.33 26.13 22.10
C THR A 106 -19.10 24.75 21.50
N ASP A 107 -19.80 24.41 20.41
CA ASP A 107 -19.66 23.12 19.76
C ASP A 107 -18.87 23.27 18.44
N PRO A 108 -17.63 22.73 18.36
CA PRO A 108 -16.81 22.82 17.17
C PRO A 108 -17.39 22.03 15.98
N PHE A 109 -18.43 21.22 16.15
CA PHE A 109 -19.07 20.50 15.03
C PHE A 109 -20.24 21.27 14.42
N THR A 110 -20.65 22.39 15.03
CA THR A 110 -21.75 23.22 14.53
C THR A 110 -21.51 23.80 13.14
N TYR A 111 -20.33 23.68 12.56
CA TYR A 111 -20.08 24.10 11.19
C TYR A 111 -20.15 22.98 10.12
N LEU A 112 -20.30 21.72 10.53
CA LEU A 112 -20.45 20.57 9.63
C LEU A 112 -21.90 20.35 9.16
N GLU A 113 -22.82 21.24 9.59
CA GLU A 113 -24.28 21.32 9.42
C GLU A 113 -24.86 20.54 8.22
N SER A 114 -25.76 19.57 8.41
CA SER A 114 -27.05 19.55 9.15
C SER A 114 -27.02 18.99 10.59
N PRO A 115 -28.11 19.08 11.40
CA PRO A 115 -28.20 18.40 12.70
C PRO A 115 -27.92 16.89 12.63
N ASP A 116 -28.34 16.26 11.55
CA ASP A 116 -28.06 14.84 11.28
C ASP A 116 -26.57 14.61 11.02
N ASP A 117 -25.86 15.61 10.48
CA ASP A 117 -24.43 15.53 10.20
C ASP A 117 -23.55 15.70 11.44
N ALA A 118 -23.99 16.50 12.41
CA ALA A 118 -23.24 16.76 13.62
C ALA A 118 -22.96 15.48 14.42
N TRP A 119 -23.95 14.59 14.54
CA TRP A 119 -23.79 13.39 15.36
C TRP A 119 -22.81 12.37 14.75
N TRP A 120 -22.96 12.00 13.48
CA TRP A 120 -22.06 11.02 12.88
C TRP A 120 -20.64 11.60 12.72
N SER A 121 -20.51 12.89 12.42
CA SER A 121 -19.19 13.53 12.29
C SER A 121 -18.44 13.60 13.62
N HIS A 122 -19.15 13.83 14.73
CA HIS A 122 -18.58 13.75 16.08
C HIS A 122 -18.04 12.33 16.38
N ASN A 123 -18.82 11.29 16.11
CA ASN A 123 -18.39 9.90 16.32
C ASN A 123 -17.21 9.52 15.42
N ALA A 124 -17.25 9.92 14.14
CA ALA A 124 -16.18 9.71 13.19
C ALA A 124 -14.89 10.42 13.61
N PHE A 125 -14.99 11.66 14.10
CA PHE A 125 -13.85 12.41 14.60
C PHE A 125 -13.26 11.79 15.86
N ARG A 126 -14.10 11.35 16.79
CA ARG A 126 -13.65 10.62 17.99
C ARG A 126 -12.89 9.34 17.61
N TYR A 127 -13.42 8.56 16.66
CA TYR A 127 -12.69 7.40 16.12
C TYR A 127 -11.36 7.80 15.47
N ALA A 128 -11.34 8.92 14.73
CA ALA A 128 -10.13 9.40 14.08
C ALA A 128 -9.02 9.70 15.10
N ILE A 129 -9.37 10.33 16.23
CA ILE A 129 -8.44 10.67 17.32
C ILE A 129 -8.05 9.44 18.13
N ASP A 130 -9.02 8.64 18.58
CA ASP A 130 -8.80 7.58 19.55
C ASP A 130 -8.14 6.34 18.92
N SER A 131 -8.27 6.15 17.60
CA SER A 131 -7.84 4.93 16.93
C SER A 131 -7.04 5.17 15.66
N TRP A 132 -7.58 5.94 14.70
CA TRP A 132 -6.97 6.02 13.37
C TRP A 132 -5.64 6.78 13.37
N LEU A 133 -5.59 7.99 13.94
CA LEU A 133 -4.35 8.79 14.04
C LEU A 133 -3.25 8.04 14.83
N PRO A 134 -3.50 7.51 16.04
CA PRO A 134 -2.53 6.69 16.74
C PRO A 134 -2.02 5.49 15.92
N SER A 135 -2.87 4.89 15.07
CA SER A 135 -2.45 3.79 14.20
C SER A 135 -1.54 4.24 13.04
N VAL A 136 -1.70 5.48 12.54
CA VAL A 136 -0.88 6.06 11.47
C VAL A 136 0.54 6.36 11.97
N PHE A 137 0.66 6.91 13.18
CA PHE A 137 1.94 7.30 13.79
C PHE A 137 2.58 6.19 14.64
N ARG A 138 2.02 4.98 14.60
CA ARG A 138 2.52 3.82 15.35
C ARG A 138 3.83 3.30 14.77
N ASP A 139 4.73 2.88 15.65
CA ASP A 139 6.02 2.25 15.34
C ASP A 139 6.95 3.12 14.47
N LEU A 140 6.72 4.44 14.41
CA LEU A 140 7.61 5.37 13.71
C LEU A 140 8.96 5.53 14.40
N ASP A 141 8.98 5.37 15.73
CA ASP A 141 10.19 5.34 16.57
C ASP A 141 11.16 4.21 16.18
N VAL A 142 10.67 3.13 15.59
CA VAL A 142 11.50 2.04 15.07
C VAL A 142 12.31 2.47 13.82
N LEU A 143 11.84 3.48 13.10
CA LEU A 143 12.46 3.96 11.85
C LEU A 143 13.46 5.09 12.05
N ASP A 144 13.24 5.91 13.08
CA ASP A 144 14.10 7.04 13.37
C ASP A 144 14.25 7.20 14.89
N GLU A 145 15.47 6.95 15.36
CA GLU A 145 15.85 7.14 16.76
C GLU A 145 15.65 8.60 17.20
N ALA A 146 15.65 9.58 16.29
CA ALA A 146 15.35 10.97 16.65
C ALA A 146 13.90 11.16 17.18
N ILE A 147 13.00 10.21 16.88
CA ILE A 147 11.62 10.16 17.41
C ILE A 147 11.59 9.44 18.77
N SER A 148 12.70 9.47 19.52
CA SER A 148 12.95 8.78 20.80
C SER A 148 11.89 8.93 21.89
N SER A 149 10.80 9.67 21.67
CA SER A 149 9.66 9.71 22.56
C SER A 149 8.34 9.57 21.80
N SER A 150 7.46 8.72 22.34
CA SER A 150 6.02 8.72 22.05
C SER A 150 5.41 10.14 22.15
N GLU A 151 6.05 11.05 22.87
CA GLU A 151 5.68 12.46 23.03
C GLU A 151 5.76 13.23 21.71
N SER A 152 6.76 12.98 20.84
CA SER A 152 6.85 13.65 19.54
C SER A 152 5.66 13.32 18.63
N CYS A 153 5.31 12.04 18.53
CA CYS A 153 4.13 11.61 17.77
C CYS A 153 2.83 12.17 18.36
N LEU A 154 2.69 12.16 19.70
CA LEU A 154 1.52 12.74 20.36
C LEU A 154 1.41 14.25 20.10
N ALA A 155 2.51 14.99 20.16
CA ALA A 155 2.52 16.43 19.87
C ALA A 155 2.14 16.73 18.41
N THR A 156 2.55 15.89 17.45
CA THR A 156 2.12 16.00 16.04
C THR A 156 0.62 15.68 15.90
N ILE A 157 0.13 14.64 16.58
CA ILE A 157 -1.30 14.29 16.61
C ILE A 157 -2.12 15.46 17.18
N ASP A 158 -1.71 16.02 18.32
CA ASP A 158 -2.40 17.14 18.96
C ASP A 158 -2.48 18.35 18.02
N ARG A 159 -1.40 18.67 17.30
CA ARG A 159 -1.42 19.76 16.31
C ARG A 159 -2.34 19.48 15.12
N ILE A 160 -2.40 18.24 14.63
CA ILE A 160 -3.36 17.85 13.60
C ILE A 160 -4.80 18.05 14.13
N VAL A 161 -5.07 17.60 15.35
CA VAL A 161 -6.38 17.72 15.99
C VAL A 161 -6.78 19.19 16.16
N GLN A 162 -5.90 20.05 16.66
CA GLN A 162 -6.15 21.48 16.75
C GLN A 162 -6.42 22.10 15.38
N GLY A 163 -5.62 21.74 14.36
CA GLY A 163 -5.84 22.18 12.99
C GLY A 163 -7.21 21.77 12.43
N CYS A 164 -7.68 20.56 12.72
CA CYS A 164 -9.02 20.11 12.36
C CYS A 164 -10.12 20.93 13.04
N LEU A 165 -9.95 21.28 14.31
CA LEU A 165 -10.93 22.10 15.05
C LEU A 165 -11.00 23.54 14.52
N GLU A 166 -9.90 24.07 14.00
CA GLU A 166 -9.80 25.44 13.49
C GLU A 166 -10.18 25.58 12.00
N ASN A 167 -10.03 24.51 11.21
CA ASN A 167 -10.19 24.58 9.76
C ASN A 167 -10.97 23.40 9.18
N ARG A 168 -12.07 23.72 8.49
CA ARG A 168 -12.96 22.76 7.82
C ARG A 168 -12.23 21.84 6.84
N MET A 169 -11.22 22.34 6.13
CA MET A 169 -10.44 21.55 5.17
C MET A 169 -9.70 20.40 5.87
N HIS A 170 -9.04 20.72 7.00
CA HIS A 170 -8.31 19.75 7.82
C HIS A 170 -9.28 18.71 8.39
N MET A 171 -10.43 19.16 8.92
CA MET A 171 -11.48 18.28 9.42
C MET A 171 -11.97 17.29 8.36
N PHE A 172 -12.43 17.78 7.20
CA PHE A 172 -12.97 16.90 6.16
C PHE A 172 -11.93 15.95 5.57
N SER A 173 -10.66 16.36 5.47
CA SER A 173 -9.58 15.50 4.98
C SER A 173 -9.31 14.33 5.93
N LEU A 174 -9.25 14.62 7.25
CA LEU A 174 -9.10 13.60 8.29
C LEU A 174 -10.29 12.63 8.32
N LEU A 175 -11.52 13.16 8.26
CA LEU A 175 -12.74 12.36 8.26
C LEU A 175 -12.84 11.48 7.01
N ALA A 176 -12.45 11.97 5.83
CA ALA A 176 -12.43 11.17 4.61
C ALA A 176 -11.54 9.93 4.76
N ALA A 177 -10.31 10.11 5.25
CA ALA A 177 -9.37 9.01 5.44
C ALA A 177 -9.82 8.03 6.52
N SER A 178 -10.18 8.52 7.71
CA SER A 178 -10.55 7.68 8.86
C SER A 178 -11.87 6.92 8.64
N THR A 179 -12.91 7.55 8.09
CA THR A 179 -14.16 6.85 7.75
C THR A 179 -14.00 5.96 6.52
N GLY A 180 -13.11 6.34 5.58
CA GLY A 180 -12.73 5.49 4.46
C GLY A 180 -12.08 4.20 4.92
N PHE A 181 -11.21 4.28 5.93
CA PHE A 181 -10.63 3.11 6.57
C PHE A 181 -11.71 2.19 7.19
N LEU A 182 -12.64 2.75 7.96
CA LEU A 182 -13.75 1.98 8.54
C LEU A 182 -14.58 1.25 7.45
N LYS A 183 -14.96 1.96 6.40
CA LYS A 183 -15.84 1.43 5.34
C LYS A 183 -15.14 0.46 4.40
N TYR A 184 -13.98 0.83 3.87
CA TYR A 184 -13.35 0.08 2.78
C TYR A 184 -12.32 -0.93 3.26
N VAL A 185 -11.68 -0.69 4.39
CA VAL A 185 -10.67 -1.60 4.94
C VAL A 185 -11.28 -2.51 6.01
N LEU A 186 -11.94 -1.95 7.01
CA LEU A 186 -12.58 -2.76 8.06
C LEU A 186 -13.96 -3.30 7.66
N ARG A 187 -14.49 -2.90 6.50
CA ARG A 187 -15.78 -3.34 5.95
C ARG A 187 -16.96 -3.11 6.89
N LEU A 188 -16.87 -2.07 7.74
CA LEU A 188 -17.92 -1.72 8.69
C LEU A 188 -19.04 -0.94 8.00
N GLN A 189 -20.27 -1.21 8.41
CA GLN A 189 -21.41 -0.37 8.05
C GLN A 189 -21.34 0.93 8.84
N LEU A 190 -21.32 2.06 8.15
CA LEU A 190 -21.34 3.38 8.75
C LEU A 190 -22.78 3.87 8.90
N ASP A 191 -23.04 4.66 9.94
CA ASP A 191 -24.35 5.30 10.17
C ASP A 191 -24.79 6.11 8.93
N ARG A 192 -23.83 6.82 8.34
CA ARG A 192 -23.97 7.46 7.04
C ARG A 192 -23.08 6.75 6.02
N ARG A 193 -23.69 5.91 5.16
CA ARG A 193 -22.99 5.05 4.18
C ARG A 193 -22.07 5.82 3.22
N ASP A 194 -22.40 7.04 2.85
CA ASP A 194 -21.63 7.91 1.93
C ASP A 194 -20.69 8.89 2.65
N SER A 195 -20.54 8.78 3.98
CA SER A 195 -19.74 9.73 4.78
C SER A 195 -18.30 9.92 4.26
N PRO A 196 -17.51 8.88 3.91
CA PRO A 196 -16.16 9.11 3.39
C PRO A 196 -16.14 9.86 2.05
N GLU A 197 -17.00 9.49 1.10
CA GLU A 197 -17.08 10.17 -0.19
C GLU A 197 -17.57 11.61 -0.06
N TYR A 198 -18.53 11.84 0.83
CA TYR A 198 -19.01 13.17 1.18
C TYR A 198 -17.89 14.05 1.74
N CYS A 199 -17.15 13.54 2.74
CA CYS A 199 -16.00 14.20 3.32
C CYS A 199 -14.91 14.48 2.29
N MET A 200 -14.57 13.50 1.45
CA MET A 200 -13.60 13.67 0.35
C MET A 200 -14.03 14.79 -0.60
N GLY A 201 -15.30 14.80 -1.02
CA GLY A 201 -15.85 15.84 -1.89
C GLY A 201 -15.76 17.24 -1.29
N LYS A 202 -16.09 17.38 0.01
CA LYS A 202 -15.98 18.64 0.75
C LYS A 202 -14.53 19.08 0.97
N ALA A 203 -13.64 18.15 1.33
CA ALA A 203 -12.22 18.41 1.49
C ALA A 203 -11.62 18.96 0.19
N LEU A 204 -11.88 18.31 -0.95
CA LEU A 204 -11.42 18.79 -2.26
C LEU A 204 -11.99 20.16 -2.64
N GLN A 205 -13.24 20.45 -2.26
CA GLN A 205 -13.86 21.76 -2.48
C GLN A 205 -13.13 22.84 -1.67
N HIS A 206 -12.89 22.61 -0.38
CA HIS A 206 -12.15 23.54 0.48
C HIS A 206 -10.70 23.69 0.05
N LEU A 207 -10.03 22.59 -0.31
CA LEU A 207 -8.66 22.58 -0.80
C LEU A 207 -8.49 23.44 -2.06
N ARG A 208 -9.39 23.31 -3.04
CA ARG A 208 -9.35 24.16 -4.25
C ARG A 208 -9.48 25.63 -3.92
N HIS A 209 -10.37 25.99 -2.99
CA HIS A 209 -10.54 27.38 -2.58
C HIS A 209 -9.32 27.89 -1.79
N HIS A 210 -8.76 27.06 -0.91
CA HIS A 210 -7.56 27.38 -0.15
C HIS A 210 -6.37 27.63 -1.09
N LEU A 211 -6.12 26.74 -2.06
CA LEU A 211 -5.05 26.87 -3.04
C LEU A 211 -5.25 28.06 -4.00
N ALA A 212 -6.49 28.46 -4.27
CA ALA A 212 -6.78 29.66 -5.05
C ALA A 212 -6.30 30.96 -4.38
N GLY A 213 -6.12 30.95 -3.06
CA GLY A 213 -5.51 32.06 -2.31
C GLY A 213 -3.97 32.10 -2.35
N ALA A 214 -3.31 31.17 -3.07
CA ALA A 214 -1.86 30.98 -3.04
C ALA A 214 -1.28 30.96 -1.61
N PRO A 215 -1.76 30.03 -0.76
CA PRO A 215 -1.38 29.99 0.65
C PRO A 215 0.09 29.57 0.77
N GLN A 216 0.73 30.01 1.86
CA GLN A 216 2.05 29.50 2.18
C GLN A 216 1.95 28.00 2.51
N PRO A 217 2.77 27.15 1.87
CA PRO A 217 2.86 25.73 2.20
C PRO A 217 3.13 25.52 3.69
N ASN A 218 2.36 24.65 4.34
CA ASN A 218 2.55 24.28 5.73
C ASN A 218 2.33 22.77 5.93
N GLU A 219 2.73 22.26 7.09
CA GLU A 219 2.61 20.83 7.39
C GLU A 219 1.16 20.33 7.43
N SER A 220 0.22 21.17 7.89
CA SER A 220 -1.21 20.79 7.93
C SER A 220 -1.78 20.54 6.53
N LEU A 221 -1.42 21.36 5.54
CA LEU A 221 -1.80 21.15 4.14
C LEU A 221 -1.14 19.90 3.55
N ILE A 222 0.11 19.61 3.93
CA ILE A 222 0.81 18.39 3.53
C ILE A 222 0.07 17.16 4.10
N PHE A 223 -0.30 17.20 5.38
CA PHE A 223 -1.05 16.13 6.02
C PHE A 223 -2.43 15.91 5.37
N ASP A 224 -3.15 16.97 5.03
CA ASP A 224 -4.44 16.87 4.34
C ASP A 224 -4.32 16.13 3.02
N LEU A 225 -3.40 16.55 2.16
CA LEU A 225 -3.17 15.90 0.86
C LEU A 225 -2.76 14.44 1.04
N LYS A 226 -1.95 14.15 2.06
CA LYS A 226 -1.62 12.79 2.45
C LYS A 226 -2.89 12.03 2.87
N ALA A 227 -3.77 12.60 3.68
CA ALA A 227 -5.01 11.95 4.12
C ALA A 227 -5.93 11.64 2.94
N LEU A 228 -6.08 12.57 1.99
CA LEU A 228 -6.81 12.34 0.74
C LEU A 228 -6.15 11.25 -0.12
N SER A 229 -4.82 11.22 -0.19
CA SER A 229 -4.08 10.14 -0.86
C SER A 229 -4.37 8.77 -0.24
N THR A 230 -4.40 8.72 1.09
CA THR A 230 -4.73 7.51 1.85
C THR A 230 -6.18 7.07 1.63
N PHE A 231 -7.13 8.00 1.56
CA PHE A 231 -8.50 7.69 1.17
C PHE A 231 -8.57 7.06 -0.22
N GLU A 232 -7.93 7.67 -1.23
CA GLU A 232 -7.90 7.14 -2.60
C GLU A 232 -7.29 5.73 -2.66
N ARG A 233 -6.27 5.47 -1.84
CA ARG A 233 -5.69 4.13 -1.69
C ARG A 233 -6.66 3.12 -1.10
N TYR A 234 -7.46 3.50 -0.11
CA TYR A 234 -8.47 2.60 0.48
C TYR A 234 -9.57 2.20 -0.51
N VAL A 235 -9.80 2.99 -1.56
CA VAL A 235 -10.75 2.68 -2.65
C VAL A 235 -10.07 2.09 -3.89
N ASP A 236 -8.82 1.62 -3.75
CA ASP A 236 -7.99 1.05 -4.83
C ASP A 236 -7.74 2.02 -6.02
N ASN A 237 -7.82 3.33 -5.78
CA ASN A 237 -7.52 4.37 -6.77
C ASN A 237 -6.10 4.91 -6.60
N PHE A 238 -5.11 4.08 -6.90
CA PHE A 238 -3.69 4.44 -6.73
C PHE A 238 -3.26 5.62 -7.61
N GLU A 239 -3.88 5.84 -8.78
CA GLU A 239 -3.64 7.02 -9.62
C GLU A 239 -4.09 8.33 -8.95
N GLY A 240 -5.24 8.30 -8.26
CA GLY A 240 -5.67 9.42 -7.42
C GLY A 240 -4.77 9.65 -6.22
N ALA A 241 -4.40 8.56 -5.54
CA ALA A 241 -3.47 8.63 -4.44
C ALA A 241 -2.15 9.28 -4.88
N ARG A 242 -1.62 8.87 -6.03
CA ARG A 242 -0.38 9.40 -6.62
C ARG A 242 -0.49 10.86 -7.05
N THR A 243 -1.65 11.27 -7.57
CA THR A 243 -1.90 12.68 -7.90
C THR A 243 -1.78 13.58 -6.67
N HIS A 244 -2.37 13.17 -5.53
CA HIS A 244 -2.19 13.90 -4.27
C HIS A 244 -0.74 13.90 -3.78
N LEU A 245 -0.01 12.79 -3.95
CA LEU A 245 1.39 12.72 -3.54
C LEU A 245 2.32 13.59 -4.38
N ARG A 246 2.07 13.75 -5.69
CA ARG A 246 2.82 14.70 -6.54
C ARG A 246 2.65 16.13 -6.02
N MET A 247 1.45 16.49 -5.54
CA MET A 247 1.25 17.79 -4.89
C MET A 247 2.05 17.89 -3.58
N VAL A 248 2.05 16.83 -2.75
CA VAL A 248 2.85 16.81 -1.52
C VAL A 248 4.33 16.97 -1.84
N GLN A 249 4.86 16.25 -2.82
CA GLN A 249 6.27 16.39 -3.26
C GLN A 249 6.60 17.84 -3.60
N HIS A 250 5.72 18.52 -4.34
CA HIS A 250 5.90 19.93 -4.67
C HIS A 250 5.87 20.85 -3.44
N LEU A 251 4.92 20.64 -2.52
CA LEU A 251 4.84 21.41 -1.26
C LEU A 251 6.05 21.18 -0.36
N VAL A 252 6.54 19.93 -0.29
CA VAL A 252 7.74 19.58 0.47
C VAL A 252 8.97 20.27 -0.12
N GLN A 253 9.09 20.32 -1.44
CA GLN A 253 10.18 21.05 -2.09
C GLN A 253 10.09 22.56 -1.83
N SER A 254 8.89 23.14 -1.81
CA SER A 254 8.72 24.59 -1.61
C SER A 254 8.94 25.05 -0.17
N VAL A 255 8.73 24.20 0.84
CA VAL A 255 9.13 24.50 2.23
C VAL A 255 10.63 24.34 2.49
N GLY A 256 11.41 23.88 1.51
CA GLY A 256 12.87 23.70 1.64
C GLY A 256 13.33 22.25 1.74
N GLY A 257 12.45 21.30 1.44
CA GLY A 257 12.74 19.87 1.46
C GLY A 257 12.19 19.15 2.67
N LEU A 258 12.30 17.83 2.63
CA LEU A 258 11.67 16.95 3.61
C LEU A 258 12.34 16.99 4.99
N GLU A 259 13.60 17.40 5.06
CA GLU A 259 14.35 17.59 6.31
C GLU A 259 13.85 18.78 7.14
N ILE A 260 13.07 19.69 6.54
CA ILE A 260 12.43 20.80 7.27
C ILE A 260 11.19 20.33 8.02
N LEU A 261 10.56 19.25 7.55
CA LEU A 261 9.41 18.68 8.23
C LEU A 261 9.81 18.06 9.55
N GLU A 262 8.87 18.11 10.48
CA GLU A 262 8.99 17.40 11.74
C GLU A 262 9.19 15.89 11.53
N PRO A 263 9.97 15.23 12.39
CA PRO A 263 10.34 13.84 12.21
C PRO A 263 9.16 12.87 12.00
N PRO A 264 8.03 12.94 12.76
CA PRO A 264 6.90 12.05 12.51
C PRO A 264 6.25 12.29 11.14
N MET A 265 6.06 13.55 10.75
CA MET A 265 5.45 13.92 9.46
C MET A 265 6.34 13.50 8.28
N ARG A 266 7.65 13.66 8.43
CA ARG A 266 8.68 13.21 7.49
C ARG A 266 8.54 11.72 7.17
N LEU A 267 8.49 10.89 8.21
CA LEU A 267 8.37 9.44 8.04
C LEU A 267 7.01 9.05 7.43
N VAL A 268 5.92 9.66 7.86
CA VAL A 268 4.59 9.42 7.26
C VAL A 268 4.62 9.75 5.76
N CYS A 269 5.28 10.85 5.37
CA CYS A 269 5.42 11.21 3.97
C CYS A 269 6.10 10.11 3.15
N TRP A 270 7.14 9.48 3.69
CA TRP A 270 7.87 8.40 3.03
C TRP A 270 7.11 7.10 2.98
N LEU A 271 6.60 6.66 4.12
CA LEU A 271 5.87 5.40 4.22
C LEU A 271 4.68 5.38 3.26
N TRP A 272 3.94 6.48 3.17
CA TRP A 272 2.79 6.56 2.28
C TRP A 272 3.19 6.68 0.80
N ASP A 273 4.34 7.27 0.51
CA ASP A 273 4.88 7.26 -0.86
C ASP A 273 5.26 5.85 -1.31
N LEU A 274 5.90 5.05 -0.45
CA LEU A 274 6.19 3.65 -0.72
C LEU A 274 4.93 2.81 -0.95
N LEU A 275 3.85 3.05 -0.20
CA LEU A 275 2.58 2.36 -0.40
C LEU A 275 1.92 2.68 -1.73
N VAL A 276 1.97 3.95 -2.15
CA VAL A 276 1.39 4.38 -3.43
C VAL A 276 2.25 3.92 -4.60
N ALA A 277 3.58 4.08 -4.52
CA ALA A 277 4.54 3.54 -5.50
C ALA A 277 4.37 2.03 -5.66
N GLY A 278 4.22 1.35 -4.52
CA GLY A 278 3.77 -0.02 -4.39
C GLY A 278 2.56 -0.29 -5.27
N GLY A 279 1.40 0.29 -5.00
CA GLY A 279 0.18 -0.03 -5.75
C GLY A 279 0.14 0.46 -7.21
N THR A 280 0.84 1.53 -7.59
CA THR A 280 0.93 1.95 -9.01
C THR A 280 1.97 1.16 -9.81
N GLY A 281 2.94 0.53 -9.14
CA GLY A 281 4.13 -0.02 -9.82
C GLY A 281 5.02 1.04 -10.45
N GLU A 282 4.91 2.29 -9.98
CA GLU A 282 5.80 3.38 -10.41
C GLU A 282 6.83 3.65 -9.31
N ASN A 283 7.91 4.35 -9.67
CA ASN A 283 8.95 4.72 -8.71
C ASN A 283 8.39 5.62 -7.58
N PRO A 284 8.94 5.48 -6.35
CA PRO A 284 8.70 6.43 -5.26
C PRO A 284 9.02 7.86 -5.68
N LEU A 285 8.20 8.83 -5.24
CA LEU A 285 8.40 10.25 -5.51
C LEU A 285 9.45 10.87 -4.57
N MET A 286 9.57 10.35 -3.36
CA MET A 286 10.49 10.82 -2.33
C MET A 286 11.80 10.03 -2.42
N PRO A 287 12.96 10.70 -2.44
CA PRO A 287 14.25 10.00 -2.47
C PRO A 287 14.52 9.30 -1.13
N LEU A 288 15.22 8.16 -1.19
CA LEU A 288 15.72 7.48 0.00
C LEU A 288 16.87 8.31 0.60
N THR A 289 16.64 8.98 1.73
CA THR A 289 17.71 9.69 2.48
C THR A 289 18.20 8.94 3.71
N TRP A 290 17.54 7.84 4.09
CA TRP A 290 18.01 6.94 5.14
C TRP A 290 18.10 5.50 4.63
N ASP A 291 19.28 4.93 4.72
CA ASP A 291 19.51 3.49 4.59
C ASP A 291 20.53 3.13 5.68
N PRO A 292 20.19 2.25 6.65
CA PRO A 292 21.15 1.86 7.68
C PRO A 292 22.34 1.06 7.12
N GLY A 293 22.28 0.63 5.85
CA GLY A 293 23.31 -0.18 5.21
C GLY A 293 23.32 -1.62 5.73
N MET A 294 24.37 -2.36 5.38
CA MET A 294 24.57 -3.73 5.85
C MET A 294 24.97 -3.76 7.33
N LEU A 295 24.53 -4.79 8.05
CA LEU A 295 25.03 -5.06 9.41
C LEU A 295 26.52 -5.45 9.33
N PRO A 296 27.38 -4.98 10.26
CA PRO A 296 28.79 -5.34 10.25
C PRO A 296 29.01 -6.86 10.19
N ARG A 297 29.94 -7.32 9.35
CA ARG A 297 30.23 -8.76 9.16
C ARG A 297 30.61 -9.47 10.46
N GLN A 298 31.30 -8.78 11.37
CA GLN A 298 31.65 -9.30 12.69
C GLN A 298 30.39 -9.58 13.51
N GLN A 299 29.43 -8.66 13.54
CA GLN A 299 28.18 -8.86 14.25
C GLN A 299 27.37 -10.03 13.68
N MET A 300 27.30 -10.18 12.35
CA MET A 300 26.69 -11.35 11.73
C MET A 300 27.36 -12.67 12.17
N ARG A 301 28.70 -12.70 12.18
CA ARG A 301 29.50 -13.89 12.50
C ARG A 301 29.46 -14.27 13.98
N ASP A 302 29.49 -13.27 14.86
CA ASP A 302 29.76 -13.47 16.29
C ASP A 302 28.47 -13.48 17.12
N GLU A 303 27.38 -12.88 16.62
CA GLU A 303 26.08 -12.80 17.31
C GLU A 303 24.97 -13.56 16.55
N ILE A 304 24.69 -13.16 15.30
CA ILE A 304 23.52 -13.63 14.54
C ILE A 304 23.63 -15.12 14.17
N PHE A 305 24.67 -15.51 13.43
CA PHE A 305 24.81 -16.90 12.96
C PHE A 305 24.96 -17.92 14.10
N PRO A 306 25.71 -17.66 15.18
CA PRO A 306 25.76 -18.56 16.32
C PRO A 306 24.39 -18.77 16.97
N ALA A 307 23.58 -17.72 17.12
CA ALA A 307 22.23 -17.83 17.69
C ALA A 307 21.27 -18.64 16.80
N LEU A 308 21.32 -18.44 15.48
CA LEU A 308 20.58 -19.27 14.52
C LEU A 308 20.98 -20.74 14.62
N ALA A 309 22.29 -21.02 14.64
CA ALA A 309 22.82 -22.38 14.72
C ALA A 309 22.47 -23.09 16.04
N GLN A 310 22.53 -22.38 17.17
CA GLN A 310 22.10 -22.90 18.48
C GLN A 310 20.62 -23.26 18.52
N SER A 311 19.80 -22.58 17.70
CA SER A 311 18.38 -22.84 17.55
C SER A 311 18.05 -23.87 16.46
N GLY A 312 19.07 -24.47 15.82
CA GLY A 312 18.89 -25.44 14.74
C GLY A 312 18.34 -24.85 13.44
N ILE A 313 18.47 -23.54 13.23
CA ILE A 313 17.98 -22.84 12.04
C ILE A 313 19.14 -22.66 11.06
N ILE A 314 18.94 -23.13 9.83
CA ILE A 314 19.86 -22.90 8.72
C ILE A 314 19.55 -21.50 8.15
N PRO A 315 20.53 -20.58 8.07
CA PRO A 315 20.32 -19.27 7.47
C PRO A 315 19.83 -19.39 6.03
N SER A 316 18.65 -18.82 5.77
CA SER A 316 17.98 -18.95 4.47
C SER A 316 18.50 -17.95 3.44
N GLY A 317 18.09 -18.14 2.18
CA GLY A 317 18.36 -17.22 1.08
C GLY A 317 19.67 -17.44 0.32
N ALA A 318 20.58 -18.29 0.80
CA ALA A 318 21.86 -18.54 0.12
C ALA A 318 21.68 -19.08 -1.31
N GLY A 319 20.59 -19.81 -1.59
CA GLY A 319 20.25 -20.30 -2.93
C GLY A 319 19.96 -19.19 -3.93
N LEU A 320 19.62 -17.97 -3.50
CA LEU A 320 19.38 -16.85 -4.40
C LEU A 320 20.66 -16.27 -5.00
N LEU A 321 21.81 -16.46 -4.34
CA LEU A 321 23.09 -15.91 -4.81
C LEU A 321 23.50 -16.49 -6.17
N GLN A 322 23.09 -17.72 -6.49
CA GLN A 322 23.38 -18.34 -7.78
C GLN A 322 22.68 -17.66 -8.97
N TYR A 323 21.64 -16.84 -8.69
CA TYR A 323 20.92 -16.07 -9.70
C TYR A 323 21.44 -14.64 -9.84
N GLY A 324 22.44 -14.23 -9.04
CA GLY A 324 22.93 -12.85 -9.04
C GLY A 324 23.48 -12.35 -10.38
N SER A 325 23.95 -13.26 -11.25
CA SER A 325 24.39 -12.95 -12.63
C SER A 325 23.30 -13.12 -13.69
N LEU A 326 22.12 -13.64 -13.31
CA LEU A 326 20.99 -13.92 -14.20
C LEU A 326 19.90 -12.85 -14.09
N VAL A 327 19.99 -11.99 -13.08
CA VAL A 327 19.12 -10.83 -12.90
C VAL A 327 19.82 -9.56 -13.36
N GLN A 328 19.08 -8.46 -13.50
CA GLN A 328 19.63 -7.15 -13.79
C GLN A 328 20.71 -6.76 -12.77
N ASP A 329 21.73 -6.03 -13.25
CA ASP A 329 22.86 -5.59 -12.43
C ASP A 329 22.41 -4.76 -11.20
N GLU A 330 21.33 -3.98 -11.31
CA GLU A 330 20.75 -3.21 -10.21
C GLU A 330 20.16 -4.10 -9.09
N LEU A 331 19.62 -5.27 -9.45
CA LEU A 331 19.02 -6.20 -8.50
C LEU A 331 20.07 -7.01 -7.73
N SER A 332 21.20 -7.32 -8.36
CA SER A 332 22.26 -8.14 -7.77
C SER A 332 22.74 -7.67 -6.38
N PRO A 333 23.06 -6.38 -6.14
CA PRO A 333 23.40 -5.91 -4.79
C PRO A 333 22.20 -5.94 -3.83
N ILE A 334 20.97 -5.72 -4.34
CA ILE A 334 19.75 -5.80 -3.52
C ILE A 334 19.50 -7.25 -3.04
N LEU A 335 19.83 -8.27 -3.85
CA LEU A 335 19.77 -9.67 -3.44
C LEU A 335 20.59 -9.93 -2.18
N VAL A 336 21.86 -9.50 -2.19
CA VAL A 336 22.78 -9.68 -1.05
C VAL A 336 22.23 -9.01 0.21
N ASP A 337 21.67 -7.81 0.04
CA ASP A 337 21.09 -7.02 1.10
C ASP A 337 19.82 -7.64 1.69
N ALA A 338 18.93 -8.16 0.83
CA ALA A 338 17.72 -8.86 1.23
C ALA A 338 18.02 -10.18 1.96
N ILE A 339 19.06 -10.91 1.53
CA ILE A 339 19.50 -12.13 2.21
C ILE A 339 20.01 -11.83 3.61
N GLN A 340 20.90 -10.84 3.78
CA GLN A 340 21.37 -10.46 5.11
C GLN A 340 20.22 -9.99 6.00
N TRP A 341 19.35 -9.12 5.47
CA TRP A 341 18.16 -8.64 6.18
C TRP A 341 17.30 -9.81 6.67
N PHE A 342 17.03 -10.78 5.81
CA PHE A 342 16.17 -11.91 6.16
C PHE A 342 16.80 -12.82 7.21
N GLN A 343 18.12 -13.05 7.15
CA GLN A 343 18.84 -13.81 8.19
C GLN A 343 18.76 -13.12 9.56
N VAL A 344 18.81 -11.78 9.58
CA VAL A 344 18.57 -11.00 10.80
C VAL A 344 17.11 -11.08 11.24
N GLN A 345 16.14 -11.15 10.33
CA GLN A 345 14.75 -11.40 10.68
C GLN A 345 14.53 -12.79 11.29
N GLN A 346 15.22 -13.83 10.80
CA GLN A 346 15.23 -15.14 11.43
C GLN A 346 15.75 -15.05 12.88
N TYR A 347 16.81 -14.27 13.12
CA TYR A 347 17.33 -14.01 14.45
C TYR A 347 16.32 -13.28 15.34
N ASN A 348 15.78 -12.15 14.88
CA ASN A 348 14.78 -11.38 15.62
C ASN A 348 13.57 -12.24 16.01
N ARG A 349 13.18 -13.18 15.14
CA ARG A 349 12.06 -14.08 15.37
C ARG A 349 12.30 -15.07 16.50
N ILE A 350 13.51 -15.62 16.63
CA ILE A 350 13.92 -16.50 17.75
C ILE A 350 13.95 -15.70 19.06
N HIS A 351 14.41 -14.46 18.99
CA HIS A 351 14.49 -13.54 20.13
C HIS A 351 13.17 -12.80 20.41
N ASN A 352 12.06 -13.27 19.83
CA ASN A 352 10.70 -12.74 20.04
C ASN A 352 10.55 -11.22 19.82
N PHE A 353 11.32 -10.64 18.88
CA PHE A 353 11.26 -9.20 18.57
C PHE A 353 11.40 -8.35 19.85
N SER A 354 12.54 -8.50 20.53
CA SER A 354 12.96 -7.52 21.52
C SER A 354 13.33 -6.25 20.76
N ARG A 355 12.65 -5.12 21.06
CA ARG A 355 12.88 -3.74 20.52
C ARG A 355 14.33 -3.28 20.64
N SER A 356 15.21 -4.01 19.98
CA SER A 356 16.65 -3.96 20.07
C SER A 356 17.16 -3.11 18.92
N PRO A 357 18.39 -2.59 19.01
CA PRO A 357 19.01 -1.91 17.88
C PRO A 357 19.03 -2.76 16.60
N ILE A 358 19.10 -4.09 16.73
CA ILE A 358 19.07 -5.04 15.60
C ILE A 358 17.67 -5.12 14.98
N GLU A 359 16.61 -5.11 15.78
CA GLU A 359 15.24 -5.04 15.26
C GLU A 359 15.00 -3.71 14.54
N GLN A 360 15.40 -2.59 15.14
CA GLN A 360 15.30 -1.26 14.52
C GLN A 360 16.08 -1.21 13.20
N TRP A 361 17.31 -1.73 13.18
CA TRP A 361 18.10 -1.90 11.96
C TRP A 361 17.33 -2.72 10.92
N ALA A 362 16.75 -3.86 11.31
CA ALA A 362 16.05 -4.75 10.39
C ALA A 362 14.79 -4.10 9.78
N THR A 363 14.01 -3.39 10.58
CA THR A 363 12.84 -2.64 10.10
C THR A 363 13.26 -1.53 9.16
N ARG A 364 14.24 -0.68 9.51
CA ARG A 364 14.77 0.36 8.61
C ARG A 364 15.30 -0.26 7.31
N ARG A 365 16.05 -1.34 7.42
CA ARG A 365 16.61 -2.03 6.25
C ARG A 365 15.51 -2.58 5.34
N ALA A 366 14.39 -3.09 5.88
CA ALA A 366 13.24 -3.54 5.09
C ALA A 366 12.70 -2.43 4.17
N TYR A 367 12.39 -1.26 4.74
CA TYR A 367 11.86 -0.12 3.98
C TYR A 367 12.87 0.43 2.95
N ALA A 368 14.17 0.44 3.28
CA ALA A 368 15.22 0.84 2.34
C ALA A 368 15.33 -0.13 1.16
N ILE A 369 15.25 -1.43 1.41
CA ILE A 369 15.22 -2.47 0.36
C ILE A 369 13.98 -2.30 -0.51
N VAL A 370 12.79 -2.09 0.08
CA VAL A 370 11.57 -1.88 -0.71
C VAL A 370 11.68 -0.62 -1.57
N HIS A 371 12.19 0.49 -1.03
CA HIS A 371 12.42 1.70 -1.82
C HIS A 371 13.30 1.41 -3.05
N ARG A 372 14.43 0.71 -2.84
CA ARG A 372 15.34 0.33 -3.92
C ARG A 372 14.70 -0.60 -4.94
N LEU A 373 13.95 -1.61 -4.51
CA LEU A 373 13.19 -2.51 -5.39
C LEU A 373 12.16 -1.74 -6.23
N LEU A 374 11.40 -0.83 -5.61
CA LEU A 374 10.40 -0.01 -6.30
C LEU A 374 11.03 1.06 -7.22
N SER A 375 12.28 1.45 -6.98
CA SER A 375 13.00 2.44 -7.79
C SER A 375 13.71 1.85 -9.02
N MET A 376 13.84 0.52 -9.10
CA MET A 376 14.49 -0.16 -10.23
C MET A 376 13.84 0.21 -11.56
N ALA A 377 14.66 0.54 -12.54
CA ALA A 377 14.18 0.88 -13.87
C ALA A 377 13.60 -0.35 -14.59
N PRO A 378 12.60 -0.18 -15.47
CA PRO A 378 12.17 -1.26 -16.33
C PRO A 378 13.31 -1.71 -17.23
N SER A 379 13.42 -3.03 -17.45
CA SER A 379 14.45 -3.65 -18.26
C SER A 379 14.53 -3.06 -19.67
N SER A 380 15.75 -2.90 -20.19
CA SER A 380 15.92 -2.64 -21.62
C SER A 380 15.37 -3.81 -22.45
N PRO A 381 14.79 -3.55 -23.63
CA PRO A 381 14.17 -4.59 -24.46
C PRO A 381 15.16 -5.66 -24.96
N GLY A 382 16.47 -5.43 -24.87
CA GLY A 382 17.51 -6.38 -25.30
C GLY A 382 17.65 -7.62 -24.42
N ASP A 383 17.32 -7.53 -23.13
CA ASP A 383 17.54 -8.60 -22.15
C ASP A 383 16.21 -9.07 -21.56
N ARG A 384 15.28 -9.47 -22.44
CA ARG A 384 13.88 -9.75 -22.06
C ARG A 384 13.77 -10.78 -20.94
N LEU A 385 14.46 -11.92 -21.03
CA LEU A 385 14.41 -12.97 -20.00
C LEU A 385 14.98 -12.52 -18.66
N GLN A 386 16.18 -11.92 -18.67
CA GLN A 386 16.80 -11.33 -17.48
C GLN A 386 15.85 -10.31 -16.83
N GLY A 387 15.19 -9.50 -17.67
CA GLY A 387 14.21 -8.52 -17.23
C GLY A 387 12.97 -9.13 -16.59
N LEU A 388 12.40 -10.16 -17.20
CA LEU A 388 11.24 -10.88 -16.66
C LEU A 388 11.58 -11.59 -15.35
N LEU A 389 12.73 -12.27 -15.30
CA LEU A 389 13.22 -12.93 -14.08
C LEU A 389 13.46 -11.90 -12.96
N SER A 390 14.07 -10.75 -13.28
CA SER A 390 14.32 -9.68 -12.32
C SER A 390 13.02 -9.12 -11.75
N GLU A 391 12.00 -8.92 -12.58
CA GLU A 391 10.70 -8.46 -12.12
C GLU A 391 10.01 -9.52 -11.24
N CYS A 392 10.08 -10.81 -11.60
CA CYS A 392 9.56 -11.88 -10.75
C CYS A 392 10.23 -11.89 -9.37
N VAL A 393 11.56 -11.84 -9.32
CA VAL A 393 12.33 -11.84 -8.07
C VAL A 393 12.03 -10.58 -7.24
N LYS A 394 11.93 -9.41 -7.88
CA LYS A 394 11.53 -8.16 -7.24
C LYS A 394 10.16 -8.28 -6.58
N GLN A 395 9.15 -8.77 -7.29
CA GLN A 395 7.80 -8.93 -6.74
C GLN A 395 7.78 -9.95 -5.59
N SER A 396 8.52 -11.05 -5.71
CA SER A 396 8.64 -12.04 -4.63
C SER A 396 9.29 -11.47 -3.37
N PHE A 397 10.30 -10.60 -3.51
CA PHE A 397 10.90 -9.92 -2.36
C PHE A 397 9.94 -8.93 -1.70
N LEU A 398 9.17 -8.18 -2.49
CA LEU A 398 8.15 -7.28 -1.95
C LEU A 398 7.12 -8.06 -1.13
N ILE A 399 6.69 -9.24 -1.59
CA ILE A 399 5.78 -10.14 -0.86
C ILE A 399 6.42 -10.62 0.45
N VAL A 400 7.66 -11.14 0.40
CA VAL A 400 8.35 -11.64 1.61
C VAL A 400 8.55 -10.53 2.64
N ILE A 401 8.90 -9.33 2.22
CA ILE A 401 9.08 -8.18 3.12
C ILE A 401 7.74 -7.77 3.73
N ALA A 402 6.68 -7.66 2.92
CA ALA A 402 5.34 -7.34 3.39
C ALA A 402 4.85 -8.36 4.43
N ASP A 403 4.96 -9.65 4.15
CA ASP A 403 4.54 -10.74 5.05
C ASP A 403 5.35 -10.74 6.35
N THR A 404 6.66 -10.52 6.27
CA THR A 404 7.54 -10.50 7.44
C THR A 404 7.23 -9.33 8.36
N GLU A 405 7.05 -8.12 7.81
CA GLU A 405 6.69 -6.94 8.59
C GLU A 405 5.25 -7.01 9.12
N ALA A 406 4.33 -7.65 8.40
CA ALA A 406 2.98 -7.96 8.91
C ALA A 406 3.04 -8.91 10.10
N ALA A 407 3.83 -9.99 10.00
CA ALA A 407 4.04 -10.94 11.08
C ALA A 407 4.74 -10.33 12.31
N ARG A 408 5.67 -9.39 12.10
CA ARG A 408 6.30 -8.65 13.20
C ARG A 408 5.28 -7.78 13.94
N ARG A 409 4.52 -6.95 13.21
CA ARG A 409 3.50 -6.08 13.82
C ARG A 409 2.38 -6.86 14.49
N SER A 410 1.99 -8.01 13.94
CA SER A 410 0.92 -8.84 14.51
C SER A 410 1.24 -9.37 15.90
N ARG A 411 2.53 -9.54 16.23
CA ARG A 411 2.99 -9.96 17.56
C ARG A 411 3.02 -8.82 18.57
N VAL A 412 3.31 -7.59 18.13
CA VAL A 412 3.31 -6.40 18.98
C VAL A 412 1.87 -5.96 19.31
N GLN A 413 0.92 -6.28 18.43
CA GLN A 413 -0.46 -5.83 18.53
C GLN A 413 -1.37 -6.89 19.14
N THR A 414 -1.80 -6.68 20.39
CA THR A 414 -2.89 -7.44 21.01
C THR A 414 -4.26 -6.77 20.88
N GLU A 415 -4.35 -5.43 20.73
CA GLU A 415 -5.61 -4.72 21.06
C GLU A 415 -6.13 -3.71 20.03
N SER A 416 -5.40 -3.41 18.95
CA SER A 416 -5.82 -2.38 17.98
C SER A 416 -6.25 -3.00 16.64
N PRO A 417 -7.30 -2.45 15.98
CA PRO A 417 -7.63 -2.85 14.62
C PRO A 417 -6.41 -2.69 13.70
N ARG A 418 -6.08 -3.76 12.99
CA ARG A 418 -4.97 -3.81 12.03
C ARG A 418 -5.37 -3.04 10.79
N ASN A 419 -4.46 -2.22 10.27
CA ASN A 419 -4.58 -1.72 8.91
C ASN A 419 -3.82 -2.68 7.97
N PRO A 420 -4.50 -3.66 7.32
CA PRO A 420 -3.84 -4.61 6.41
C PRO A 420 -3.17 -3.89 5.23
N THR A 421 -3.62 -2.69 4.90
CA THR A 421 -3.07 -1.92 3.77
C THR A 421 -1.72 -1.27 4.08
N ASN A 422 -1.22 -1.35 5.32
CA ASN A 422 0.09 -0.79 5.70
C ASN A 422 1.28 -1.48 5.03
N TYR A 423 1.04 -2.59 4.32
CA TYR A 423 2.04 -3.33 3.56
C TYR A 423 1.58 -3.60 2.12
N SER A 424 0.80 -2.68 1.53
CA SER A 424 0.29 -2.76 0.15
C SER A 424 1.37 -2.55 -0.93
N TRP A 425 2.66 -2.61 -0.58
CA TRP A 425 3.76 -2.54 -1.54
C TRP A 425 3.94 -3.80 -2.39
N SER A 426 3.37 -4.94 -1.98
CA SER A 426 3.29 -6.16 -2.78
C SER A 426 1.93 -6.31 -3.45
N ASP A 427 1.92 -6.79 -4.70
CA ASP A 427 0.69 -7.22 -5.37
C ASP A 427 0.93 -8.57 -6.04
N VAL A 428 0.20 -9.60 -5.58
CA VAL A 428 0.31 -10.95 -6.12
C VAL A 428 -0.15 -11.01 -7.58
N GLY A 429 -1.03 -10.10 -8.00
CA GLY A 429 -1.41 -9.93 -9.41
C GLY A 429 -0.22 -9.58 -10.30
N ARG A 430 0.69 -8.71 -9.84
CA ARG A 430 1.93 -8.40 -10.57
C ARG A 430 2.92 -9.55 -10.58
N LEU A 431 3.07 -10.28 -9.48
CA LEU A 431 3.88 -11.51 -9.48
C LEU A 431 3.33 -12.52 -10.50
N ARG A 432 2.01 -12.74 -10.51
CA ARG A 432 1.34 -13.61 -11.48
C ARG A 432 1.60 -13.15 -12.91
N GLN A 433 1.43 -11.85 -13.21
CA GLN A 433 1.69 -11.30 -14.55
C GLN A 433 3.14 -11.51 -14.99
N ALA A 434 4.10 -11.22 -14.11
CA ALA A 434 5.53 -11.40 -14.38
C ALA A 434 5.87 -12.88 -14.63
N LEU A 435 5.35 -13.79 -13.79
CA LEU A 435 5.52 -15.24 -13.96
C LEU A 435 4.85 -15.75 -15.23
N SER A 436 3.65 -15.27 -15.58
CA SER A 436 2.97 -15.65 -16.83
C SER A 436 3.81 -15.26 -18.04
N ALA A 437 4.28 -14.02 -18.08
CA ALA A 437 5.13 -13.53 -19.16
C ALA A 437 6.48 -14.29 -19.25
N LEU A 438 7.03 -14.73 -18.11
CA LEU A 438 8.21 -15.60 -18.06
C LEU A 438 7.91 -17.00 -18.61
N VAL A 439 6.80 -17.61 -18.18
CA VAL A 439 6.39 -18.96 -18.60
C VAL A 439 6.03 -19.01 -20.08
N GLU A 440 5.43 -17.95 -20.60
CA GLU A 440 5.07 -17.76 -22.01
C GLU A 440 6.26 -17.36 -22.89
N SER A 441 7.41 -16.99 -22.29
CA SER A 441 8.62 -16.78 -23.07
C SER A 441 9.05 -18.14 -23.65
N GLU A 442 9.29 -18.20 -24.96
CA GLU A 442 9.76 -19.42 -25.66
C GLU A 442 11.19 -19.86 -25.25
N GLU A 443 11.75 -19.24 -24.21
CA GLU A 443 13.09 -19.50 -23.71
C GLU A 443 13.08 -20.63 -22.66
N ASN A 444 14.18 -21.39 -22.54
CA ASN A 444 14.32 -22.57 -21.66
C ASN A 444 14.37 -22.23 -20.16
N TRP A 445 13.40 -21.47 -19.64
CA TRP A 445 13.28 -21.18 -18.21
C TRP A 445 13.10 -22.47 -17.39
N GLN A 446 12.48 -23.51 -17.96
CA GLN A 446 12.31 -24.81 -17.32
C GLN A 446 13.64 -25.53 -17.04
N GLU A 447 14.68 -25.30 -17.83
CA GLU A 447 15.97 -25.96 -17.60
C GLU A 447 16.84 -25.17 -16.61
N GLN A 448 16.73 -23.84 -16.62
CA GLN A 448 17.67 -22.96 -15.89
C GLN A 448 17.09 -22.35 -14.62
N HIS A 449 15.77 -22.19 -14.53
CA HIS A 449 15.09 -21.37 -13.53
C HIS A 449 13.92 -22.09 -12.83
N GLU A 450 13.71 -23.37 -13.11
CA GLU A 450 12.61 -24.16 -12.53
C GLU A 450 12.50 -24.01 -11.00
N GLU A 451 13.62 -24.15 -10.28
CA GLU A 451 13.62 -24.14 -8.81
C GLU A 451 13.19 -22.78 -8.25
N ILE A 452 13.68 -21.68 -8.83
CA ILE A 452 13.29 -20.33 -8.40
C ILE A 452 11.85 -20.01 -8.80
N VAL A 453 11.40 -20.44 -9.98
CA VAL A 453 10.00 -20.25 -10.42
C VAL A 453 9.03 -20.99 -9.49
N LEU A 454 9.36 -22.23 -9.09
CA LEU A 454 8.57 -22.99 -8.13
C LEU A 454 8.48 -22.26 -6.78
N TRP A 455 9.60 -21.74 -6.27
CA TRP A 455 9.60 -20.93 -5.03
C TRP A 455 8.70 -19.70 -5.15
N MET A 456 8.80 -18.94 -6.24
CA MET A 456 7.96 -17.75 -6.47
C MET A 456 6.48 -18.10 -6.56
N ALA A 457 6.13 -19.20 -7.23
CA ALA A 457 4.76 -19.68 -7.32
C ALA A 457 4.21 -20.06 -5.93
N CYS A 458 4.97 -20.80 -5.12
CA CYS A 458 4.61 -21.13 -3.74
C CYS A 458 4.38 -19.89 -2.88
N LEU A 459 5.28 -18.89 -2.96
CA LEU A 459 5.09 -17.61 -2.26
C LEU A 459 3.76 -16.94 -2.63
N GLY A 460 3.44 -16.89 -3.93
CA GLY A 460 2.19 -16.30 -4.39
C GLY A 460 0.93 -17.04 -3.93
N VAL A 461 0.98 -18.37 -3.83
CA VAL A 461 -0.12 -19.19 -3.26
C VAL A 461 -0.36 -18.85 -1.78
N GLN A 462 0.70 -18.68 -0.99
CA GLN A 462 0.56 -18.32 0.42
C GLN A 462 0.11 -16.87 0.62
N ALA A 463 0.63 -15.94 -0.17
CA ALA A 463 0.25 -14.53 -0.11
C ALA A 463 -1.24 -14.34 -0.41
N THR A 464 -1.79 -15.09 -1.38
CA THR A 464 -3.24 -15.05 -1.68
C THR A 464 -4.10 -15.70 -0.60
N SER A 465 -3.59 -16.75 0.06
CA SER A 465 -4.32 -17.43 1.15
C SER A 465 -4.41 -16.57 2.42
N THR A 466 -3.37 -15.77 2.71
CA THR A 466 -3.36 -14.84 3.85
C THR A 466 -4.42 -13.75 3.68
N THR A 467 -4.53 -13.16 2.49
CA THR A 467 -5.56 -12.17 2.15
C THR A 467 -6.98 -12.75 2.25
N MET A 468 -7.16 -14.04 1.91
CA MET A 468 -8.45 -14.70 2.07
C MET A 468 -8.80 -14.97 3.52
N LEU A 469 -7.86 -15.45 4.35
CA LEU A 469 -8.12 -15.69 5.77
C LEU A 469 -8.47 -14.41 6.54
N GLU A 470 -7.89 -13.26 6.17
CA GLU A 470 -8.28 -11.98 6.76
C GLU A 470 -9.71 -11.55 6.38
N SER A 471 -10.19 -11.92 5.19
CA SER A 471 -11.58 -11.66 4.77
C SER A 471 -12.57 -12.70 5.32
N ILE A 472 -12.14 -13.96 5.45
CA ILE A 472 -12.97 -15.06 5.98
C ILE A 472 -13.07 -15.01 7.50
N ALA A 473 -12.07 -14.54 8.25
CA ALA A 473 -12.20 -14.28 9.68
C ALA A 473 -13.30 -13.25 10.02
N GLN A 474 -13.81 -12.51 9.03
CA GLN A 474 -14.99 -11.65 9.14
C GLN A 474 -16.30 -12.32 8.64
N HIS A 475 -16.21 -13.50 8.00
CA HIS A 475 -17.31 -14.14 7.25
C HIS A 475 -17.38 -15.68 7.38
N GLU A 476 -16.80 -16.31 8.40
CA GLU A 476 -16.91 -17.77 8.63
C GLU A 476 -18.36 -18.24 8.88
N GLN A 477 -19.07 -18.55 7.79
CA GLN A 477 -20.05 -19.62 7.67
C GLN A 477 -20.27 -19.90 6.16
N THR A 478 -20.16 -21.18 5.75
CA THR A 478 -20.39 -21.75 4.39
C THR A 478 -19.33 -21.40 3.33
N ALA A 479 -18.66 -22.30 2.58
CA ALA A 479 -18.80 -23.74 2.36
C ALA A 479 -17.50 -24.29 1.70
N GLN A 480 -17.18 -25.57 1.92
CA GLN A 480 -16.12 -26.34 1.24
C GLN A 480 -16.72 -27.34 0.23
N ALA A 481 -15.90 -27.68 -0.77
CA ALA A 481 -15.81 -28.97 -1.50
C ALA A 481 -16.19 -28.95 -3.00
N ALA A 482 -15.17 -29.05 -3.87
CA ALA A 482 -14.99 -30.14 -4.84
C ALA A 482 -13.67 -29.94 -5.64
N ALA A 483 -12.73 -30.88 -5.56
CA ALA A 483 -11.57 -30.97 -6.46
C ALA A 483 -11.52 -32.37 -7.08
N GLY A 484 -11.40 -32.44 -8.41
CA GLY A 484 -11.10 -33.65 -9.18
C GLY A 484 -9.78 -33.48 -9.94
N PRO A 485 -9.01 -34.55 -10.21
CA PRO A 485 -7.66 -34.43 -10.74
C PRO A 485 -7.59 -34.41 -12.27
N SER A 486 -6.45 -33.93 -12.76
CA SER A 486 -5.98 -33.71 -14.15
C SER A 486 -6.61 -32.53 -14.90
N ALA A 487 -6.06 -31.33 -14.68
CA ALA A 487 -6.41 -30.13 -15.44
C ALA A 487 -5.25 -29.67 -16.34
N PRO A 488 -5.54 -29.22 -17.59
CA PRO A 488 -4.59 -28.49 -18.44
C PRO A 488 -4.12 -27.18 -17.78
N PRO A 489 -3.08 -26.49 -18.30
CA PRO A 489 -2.62 -25.22 -17.74
C PRO A 489 -3.79 -24.26 -17.48
N PRO A 490 -3.78 -23.53 -16.35
CA PRO A 490 -4.89 -22.69 -15.92
C PRO A 490 -5.20 -21.63 -16.99
N SER A 491 -6.49 -21.47 -17.32
CA SER A 491 -6.94 -20.41 -18.23
C SER A 491 -6.58 -19.02 -17.67
N GLU A 492 -6.39 -18.04 -18.55
CA GLU A 492 -6.10 -16.64 -18.16
C GLU A 492 -7.16 -16.05 -17.20
N GLU A 493 -8.37 -16.60 -17.19
CA GLU A 493 -9.48 -16.16 -16.34
C GLU A 493 -9.41 -16.69 -14.89
N ALA A 494 -8.49 -17.60 -14.57
CA ALA A 494 -8.34 -18.13 -13.22
C ALA A 494 -7.99 -17.02 -12.22
N SER A 495 -8.43 -17.19 -10.97
CA SER A 495 -7.98 -16.32 -9.88
C SER A 495 -6.44 -16.41 -9.75
N PRO A 496 -5.74 -15.35 -9.28
CA PRO A 496 -4.29 -15.41 -9.11
C PRO A 496 -3.83 -16.62 -8.29
N ARG A 497 -4.56 -16.98 -7.23
CA ARG A 497 -4.28 -18.17 -6.40
C ARG A 497 -4.33 -19.46 -7.21
N GLU A 498 -5.41 -19.69 -7.94
CA GLU A 498 -5.60 -20.92 -8.73
C GLU A 498 -4.55 -21.05 -9.83
N TRP A 499 -4.22 -19.94 -10.50
CA TRP A 499 -3.19 -19.93 -11.52
C TRP A 499 -1.81 -20.29 -10.93
N LEU A 500 -1.44 -19.64 -9.81
CA LEU A 500 -0.16 -19.88 -9.13
C LEU A 500 -0.07 -21.30 -8.55
N LEU A 501 -1.17 -21.81 -7.99
CA LEU A 501 -1.26 -23.18 -7.50
C LEU A 501 -1.11 -24.19 -8.64
N GLY A 502 -1.76 -23.94 -9.78
CA GLY A 502 -1.61 -24.76 -10.98
C GLY A 502 -0.17 -24.81 -11.48
N LEU A 503 0.50 -23.65 -11.54
CA LEU A 503 1.91 -23.56 -11.92
C LEU A 503 2.82 -24.32 -10.92
N ALA A 504 2.64 -24.10 -9.62
CA ALA A 504 3.43 -24.76 -8.58
C ALA A 504 3.28 -26.29 -8.62
N ARG A 505 2.04 -26.79 -8.75
CA ARG A 505 1.76 -28.23 -8.92
C ARG A 505 2.45 -28.79 -10.15
N HIS A 506 2.29 -28.12 -11.30
CA HIS A 506 2.86 -28.58 -12.56
C HIS A 506 4.37 -28.77 -12.45
N ILE A 507 5.09 -27.75 -11.98
CA ILE A 507 6.55 -27.80 -11.82
C ILE A 507 6.96 -28.85 -10.78
N PHE A 508 6.28 -28.90 -9.63
CA PHE A 508 6.61 -29.85 -8.56
C PHE A 508 6.48 -31.31 -9.00
N PHE A 509 5.39 -31.66 -9.69
CA PHE A 509 5.17 -33.02 -10.19
C PHE A 509 6.11 -33.38 -11.34
N GLU A 510 6.42 -32.43 -12.23
CA GLU A 510 7.38 -32.66 -13.30
C GLU A 510 8.78 -32.95 -12.75
N ARG A 511 9.23 -32.15 -11.77
CA ARG A 511 10.49 -32.36 -11.04
C ARG A 511 10.54 -33.74 -10.38
N ARG A 512 9.45 -34.12 -9.71
CA ARG A 512 9.32 -35.42 -9.05
C ARG A 512 9.39 -36.56 -10.05
N ASN A 513 8.74 -36.44 -11.21
CA ASN A 513 8.80 -37.44 -12.27
C ASN A 513 10.21 -37.59 -12.85
N ARG A 514 10.97 -36.48 -12.99
CA ARG A 514 12.37 -36.51 -13.43
C ARG A 514 13.31 -37.16 -12.41
N ASN A 515 13.09 -36.93 -11.12
CA ASN A 515 13.93 -37.48 -10.04
C ASN A 515 13.51 -38.89 -9.57
N GLY A 516 12.25 -39.27 -9.80
CA GLY A 516 11.57 -40.46 -9.25
C GLY A 516 12.02 -41.81 -9.79
N ALA A 517 13.06 -41.86 -10.62
CA ALA A 517 13.67 -43.11 -11.05
C ALA A 517 14.75 -43.66 -10.08
N LEU A 518 15.16 -42.90 -9.05
CA LEU A 518 16.42 -43.20 -8.33
C LEU A 518 16.41 -43.24 -6.79
N SER A 519 15.31 -43.01 -6.06
CA SER A 519 15.38 -43.17 -4.59
C SER A 519 14.07 -43.48 -3.86
N SER A 520 14.17 -44.30 -2.82
CA SER A 520 13.18 -44.47 -1.76
C SER A 520 12.97 -43.11 -1.05
N HIS A 521 11.95 -42.38 -1.49
CA HIS A 521 11.78 -40.96 -1.21
C HIS A 521 11.49 -40.63 0.28
N PRO A 522 12.03 -39.51 0.80
CA PRO A 522 11.50 -38.83 2.00
C PRO A 522 10.04 -38.38 1.76
N PRO A 523 9.26 -38.09 2.82
CA PRO A 523 7.90 -37.57 2.67
C PRO A 523 7.93 -36.29 1.81
N ALA A 524 6.91 -36.10 0.96
CA ALA A 524 6.87 -34.99 0.00
C ALA A 524 7.01 -33.61 0.66
N ASP A 525 6.55 -33.50 1.91
CA ASP A 525 6.68 -32.32 2.76
C ASP A 525 8.15 -31.93 2.97
N ASP A 526 9.06 -32.90 3.16
CA ASP A 526 10.48 -32.63 3.38
C ASP A 526 11.14 -31.99 2.14
N ASP A 527 10.75 -32.42 0.94
CA ASP A 527 11.29 -31.85 -0.31
C ASP A 527 10.87 -30.37 -0.46
N LEU A 528 9.62 -30.06 -0.13
CA LEU A 528 9.11 -28.68 -0.18
C LEU A 528 9.74 -27.82 0.92
N VAL A 529 9.86 -28.33 2.15
CA VAL A 529 10.54 -27.63 3.25
C VAL A 529 12.00 -27.36 2.90
N GLN A 530 12.71 -28.34 2.33
CA GLN A 530 14.09 -28.16 1.86
C GLN A 530 14.16 -27.09 0.78
N LEU A 531 13.25 -27.11 -0.20
CA LEU A 531 13.17 -26.08 -1.22
C LEU A 531 12.98 -24.69 -0.58
N MET A 532 11.95 -24.51 0.23
CA MET A 532 11.65 -23.22 0.86
C MET A 532 12.79 -22.74 1.77
N SER A 533 13.54 -23.64 2.42
CA SER A 533 14.67 -23.28 3.29
C SER A 533 15.85 -22.65 2.54
N ARG A 534 16.02 -22.93 1.24
CA ARG A 534 17.10 -22.40 0.40
C ARG A 534 16.88 -20.95 -0.01
N TYR A 535 15.63 -20.51 -0.07
CA TYR A 535 15.21 -19.19 -0.53
C TYR A 535 14.66 -18.36 0.64
N LEU A 536 14.30 -17.09 0.39
CA LEU A 536 13.63 -16.27 1.42
C LEU A 536 12.17 -16.71 1.50
N HIS A 537 11.73 -17.16 2.66
CA HIS A 537 10.38 -17.70 2.81
C HIS A 537 9.81 -17.36 4.17
N LYS A 538 8.49 -17.17 4.28
CA LYS A 538 7.85 -16.94 5.58
C LYS A 538 8.27 -18.06 6.54
N CYS A 539 8.77 -17.72 7.73
CA CYS A 539 9.12 -18.71 8.73
C CYS A 539 7.96 -18.94 9.71
N GLU A 540 7.99 -20.02 10.46
CA GLU A 540 7.25 -20.26 11.69
C GLU A 540 7.95 -19.62 12.91
N PRO A 541 7.34 -19.56 14.11
CA PRO A 541 8.07 -19.20 15.33
C PRO A 541 9.31 -20.05 15.60
N SER A 542 9.33 -21.29 15.08
CA SER A 542 10.48 -22.21 15.13
C SER A 542 11.64 -21.78 14.22
N GLY A 543 11.45 -20.79 13.35
CA GLY A 543 12.40 -20.35 12.32
C GLY A 543 12.45 -21.25 11.07
N ARG A 544 11.71 -22.36 11.06
CA ARG A 544 11.53 -23.21 9.87
C ARG A 544 10.62 -22.53 8.85
N PRO A 545 10.74 -22.84 7.54
CA PRO A 545 9.79 -22.35 6.55
C PRO A 545 8.35 -22.76 6.89
N ASP A 546 7.44 -21.80 6.84
CA ASP A 546 5.99 -22.00 6.99
C ASP A 546 5.45 -22.57 5.67
N ILE A 547 4.97 -23.81 5.73
CA ILE A 547 4.35 -24.49 4.58
C ILE A 547 2.82 -24.48 4.63
N MET A 548 2.22 -23.80 5.62
CA MET A 548 0.76 -23.67 5.71
C MET A 548 0.20 -23.04 4.44
N GLY A 549 -0.82 -23.67 3.86
CA GLY A 549 -1.45 -23.26 2.60
C GLY A 549 -0.77 -23.83 1.35
N LEU A 550 0.34 -24.56 1.48
CA LEU A 550 1.02 -25.25 0.38
C LEU A 550 0.71 -26.75 0.32
N GLU A 551 -0.13 -27.26 1.22
CA GLU A 551 -0.55 -28.68 1.22
C GLU A 551 -1.24 -29.04 -0.10
N GLU A 552 -1.97 -28.07 -0.68
CA GLU A 552 -2.58 -28.22 -1.99
C GLU A 552 -1.55 -28.43 -3.10
N VAL A 553 -0.33 -27.87 -3.01
CA VAL A 553 0.73 -28.07 -4.03
C VAL A 553 1.18 -29.54 -4.07
N LEU A 554 1.13 -30.22 -2.92
CA LEU A 554 1.54 -31.63 -2.78
C LEU A 554 0.42 -32.61 -3.19
N SER A 555 -0.79 -32.10 -3.39
CA SER A 555 -1.96 -32.91 -3.74
C SER A 555 -1.98 -33.19 -5.25
N PRO A 556 -2.10 -34.47 -5.67
CA PRO A 556 -2.07 -34.89 -7.08
C PRO A 556 -3.28 -34.48 -7.91
#